data_AF-A0A6G9GYT6-F1
#
_entry.id   AF-A0A6G9GYT6-F1
#
_cell.length_a   1.000
_cell.length_b   1.000
_cell.length_c   1.000
_cell.angle_alpha   90.00
_cell.angle_beta   90.00
_cell.angle_gamma   90.00
#
_symmetry.space_group_name_H-M   'P 1'
#
loop_
_entity.id
_entity.type
_entity.pdbx_description
1 polymer ?
#
loop_
_entity_poly.entity_id
_entity_poly.type
_entity_poly.pdbx_seq_one_letter_code
_entity_poly.pdbx_strand_id
1 'polypeptide(L)'
;MPKTKKAKPGKATVKVRDTVSAENARTASETHPDTKYQQLEAHTDPAGERGADGGVRRGVPDDDEKGIDFARAWVEFPDPADEDQVFRCDLTWLTSRWSCVFGSGCQGIQAGRADDGCCTLGAHFSDKDDEKRVAKHVARLTPEQWQFHEEGTAGGGWTQTDEDGERQTRRWNGSCIFQNRPGFAGGAGCSLHILALSEGREPLETKPDVCWQLPVRRTYDWIERPDDTKVLQVSIGEYDRRGWGSGGHDLHWWCTSATSAHGAGEPVFRTYGPELTEMMGAEGYAELVALCERRLASELPLVAPHPADPSPAGGPRV
;
A
#
# COMPACT_ATOMS: atom_id res chain seq x y z
N MET A 1 -77.18 29.40 -8.35
CA MET A 1 -76.42 30.66 -8.56
C MET A 1 -75.88 31.11 -7.20
N PRO A 2 -74.83 31.95 -7.10
CA PRO A 2 -73.70 32.27 -8.01
C PRO A 2 -72.39 31.56 -7.52
N LYS A 3 -71.26 31.38 -8.24
CA LYS A 3 -70.47 32.11 -9.27
C LYS A 3 -69.61 33.30 -8.76
N THR A 4 -68.29 33.08 -8.62
CA THR A 4 -67.14 33.92 -9.09
C THR A 4 -65.82 33.15 -8.83
N LYS A 5 -64.97 32.72 -9.79
CA LYS A 5 -64.04 33.43 -10.73
C LYS A 5 -62.97 34.27 -9.98
N LYS A 6 -61.64 34.06 -10.06
CA LYS A 6 -60.63 33.91 -11.17
C LYS A 6 -59.41 33.05 -10.68
N ALA A 7 -58.37 32.59 -11.42
CA ALA A 7 -58.04 32.47 -12.87
C ALA A 7 -56.97 31.35 -13.16
N LYS A 8 -55.75 31.69 -13.65
CA LYS A 8 -54.56 30.87 -14.07
C LYS A 8 -53.28 31.76 -13.97
N PRO A 9 -52.01 31.27 -13.83
CA PRO A 9 -51.24 30.36 -14.72
C PRO A 9 -50.59 29.18 -13.93
N GLY A 10 -49.88 28.18 -14.46
CA GLY A 10 -49.29 27.89 -15.77
C GLY A 10 -48.11 26.92 -15.51
N LYS A 11 -48.22 25.65 -15.92
CA LYS A 11 -47.14 24.66 -15.70
C LYS A 11 -46.02 24.88 -16.73
N ALA A 12 -44.90 25.42 -16.30
CA ALA A 12 -43.61 25.30 -16.99
C ALA A 12 -42.83 24.12 -16.38
N THR A 13 -42.45 23.15 -17.20
CA THR A 13 -41.64 21.98 -16.80
C THR A 13 -40.16 22.27 -16.99
N VAL A 14 -39.35 22.22 -15.92
CA VAL A 14 -37.88 22.34 -15.99
C VAL A 14 -37.21 21.44 -14.95
N LYS A 15 -36.46 20.42 -15.44
CA LYS A 15 -35.35 19.68 -14.78
C LYS A 15 -35.72 18.89 -13.50
N VAL A 16 -34.91 17.93 -13.02
CA VAL A 16 -33.52 17.51 -13.36
C VAL A 16 -33.49 16.01 -13.75
N ARG A 17 -32.48 15.59 -14.53
CA ARG A 17 -32.15 14.18 -14.76
C ARG A 17 -31.08 13.78 -13.74
N ASP A 18 -31.35 12.80 -12.89
CA ASP A 18 -30.32 12.10 -12.11
C ASP A 18 -30.74 10.62 -11.91
N THR A 19 -30.23 9.76 -12.80
CA THR A 19 -30.36 8.29 -12.73
C THR A 19 -29.12 7.65 -13.34
N VAL A 20 -27.99 7.70 -12.62
CA VAL A 20 -26.75 6.97 -12.98
C VAL A 20 -26.03 6.42 -11.74
N SER A 21 -26.05 7.11 -10.59
CA SER A 21 -25.19 6.72 -9.44
C SER A 21 -25.63 5.49 -8.65
N ALA A 22 -26.88 5.02 -8.77
CA ALA A 22 -27.41 3.96 -7.89
C ALA A 22 -27.13 2.52 -8.35
N GLU A 23 -26.76 2.29 -9.62
CA GLU A 23 -26.50 0.94 -10.14
C GLU A 23 -25.07 0.45 -9.89
N ASN A 24 -24.07 1.35 -9.85
CA ASN A 24 -22.66 0.96 -9.68
C ASN A 24 -22.32 0.46 -8.26
N ALA A 25 -23.04 0.92 -7.23
CA ALA A 25 -22.77 0.53 -5.84
C ALA A 25 -23.13 -0.94 -5.55
N ARG A 26 -24.15 -1.48 -6.21
CA ARG A 26 -24.65 -2.85 -5.93
C ARG A 26 -23.78 -3.95 -6.53
N THR A 27 -23.02 -3.66 -7.58
CA THR A 27 -22.15 -4.65 -8.24
C THR A 27 -20.80 -4.87 -7.56
N ALA A 28 -20.39 -4.01 -6.62
CA ALA A 28 -19.15 -4.19 -5.86
C ALA A 28 -19.26 -5.18 -4.69
N SER A 29 -20.48 -5.40 -4.18
CA SER A 29 -20.74 -6.13 -2.92
C SER A 29 -20.58 -7.66 -3.01
N GLU A 30 -20.73 -8.27 -4.19
CA GLU A 30 -20.86 -9.73 -4.32
C GLU A 30 -19.58 -10.47 -4.77
N THR A 31 -18.48 -9.75 -5.06
CA THR A 31 -17.19 -10.37 -5.41
C THR A 31 -15.99 -9.58 -4.87
N HIS A 32 -15.61 -9.80 -3.60
CA HIS A 32 -14.32 -9.36 -3.06
C HIS A 32 -13.29 -10.52 -3.09
N PRO A 33 -12.15 -10.38 -3.77
CA PRO A 33 -11.13 -11.45 -3.90
C PRO A 33 -10.16 -11.57 -2.69
N ASP A 34 -10.23 -10.67 -1.72
CA ASP A 34 -9.14 -10.43 -0.75
C ASP A 34 -8.92 -11.50 0.34
N THR A 35 -9.77 -12.52 0.46
CA THR A 35 -9.53 -13.63 1.40
C THR A 35 -8.42 -14.57 0.94
N LYS A 36 -8.00 -14.53 -0.34
CA LYS A 36 -6.95 -15.43 -0.85
C LYS A 36 -5.52 -14.92 -0.61
N TYR A 37 -5.31 -13.61 -0.60
CA TYR A 37 -3.97 -13.00 -0.60
C TYR A 37 -3.29 -12.91 0.77
N GLN A 38 -3.91 -13.44 1.83
CA GLN A 38 -3.36 -13.43 3.19
C GLN A 38 -2.61 -14.73 3.56
N GLN A 39 -2.45 -15.69 2.64
CA GLN A 39 -1.88 -17.02 2.89
C GLN A 39 -0.88 -17.50 1.82
N LEU A 40 -0.19 -16.60 1.13
CA LEU A 40 0.90 -16.98 0.22
C LEU A 40 2.21 -17.13 1.02
N GLU A 41 2.69 -18.37 1.16
CA GLU A 41 3.96 -18.65 1.81
C GLU A 41 5.11 -18.23 0.89
N ALA A 42 6.08 -17.43 1.38
CA ALA A 42 7.21 -17.02 0.56
C ALA A 42 8.23 -18.18 0.41
N HIS A 43 8.01 -19.06 -0.57
CA HIS A 43 8.99 -20.07 -0.95
C HIS A 43 10.22 -19.40 -1.60
N THR A 44 11.33 -19.37 -0.86
CA THR A 44 12.61 -18.84 -1.35
C THR A 44 13.34 -19.90 -2.17
N ASP A 45 13.49 -19.67 -3.48
CA ASP A 45 14.38 -20.49 -4.31
C ASP A 45 15.82 -20.48 -3.77
N PRO A 46 16.51 -21.64 -3.72
CA PRO A 46 17.94 -21.68 -3.41
C PRO A 46 18.74 -21.01 -4.54
N ALA A 47 19.34 -19.86 -4.24
CA ALA A 47 20.06 -19.07 -5.23
C ALA A 47 21.31 -19.80 -5.78
N GLY A 48 21.44 -19.84 -7.11
CA GLY A 48 22.64 -20.34 -7.76
C GLY A 48 23.84 -19.41 -7.59
N GLU A 49 25.00 -19.96 -7.22
CA GLU A 49 26.25 -19.23 -7.04
C GLU A 49 26.77 -18.60 -8.35
N ARG A 50 27.24 -17.33 -8.28
CA ARG A 50 28.54 -16.85 -8.79
C ARG A 50 28.68 -15.33 -8.74
N GLY A 51 29.89 -14.88 -8.40
CA GLY A 51 30.40 -13.53 -8.75
C GLY A 51 30.45 -12.55 -7.58
N ALA A 52 31.62 -12.44 -6.94
CA ALA A 52 31.89 -11.41 -5.93
C ALA A 52 32.78 -10.30 -6.51
N ASP A 53 32.42 -9.03 -6.23
CA ASP A 53 33.36 -7.91 -6.32
C ASP A 53 33.07 -6.82 -5.26
N GLY A 54 34.04 -6.59 -4.38
CA GLY A 54 34.60 -5.24 -4.21
C GLY A 54 33.88 -4.16 -3.40
N GLY A 55 32.70 -4.38 -2.84
CA GLY A 55 32.00 -3.37 -2.02
C GLY A 55 32.00 -3.69 -0.52
N VAL A 56 32.68 -2.89 0.31
CA VAL A 56 32.53 -2.98 1.79
C VAL A 56 31.17 -2.39 2.19
N ARG A 57 30.11 -3.20 2.02
CA ARG A 57 28.77 -2.89 2.50
C ARG A 57 28.72 -3.17 3.99
N ARG A 58 28.39 -2.14 4.77
CA ARG A 58 28.20 -2.23 6.23
C ARG A 58 27.07 -3.22 6.47
N GLY A 59 27.33 -4.29 7.23
CA GLY A 59 26.32 -5.31 7.55
C GLY A 59 25.16 -4.71 8.34
N VAL A 60 24.01 -5.39 8.28
CA VAL A 60 22.83 -5.13 9.12
C VAL A 60 23.28 -5.11 10.59
N PRO A 61 23.03 -4.03 11.35
CA PRO A 61 23.15 -4.08 12.80
C PRO A 61 22.11 -5.04 13.36
N ASP A 62 22.53 -5.99 14.21
CA ASP A 62 21.64 -7.00 14.84
C ASP A 62 20.50 -6.38 15.68
N ASP A 63 20.51 -5.05 15.89
CA ASP A 63 19.56 -4.28 16.70
C ASP A 63 18.71 -3.25 15.93
N ASP A 64 18.84 -3.15 14.59
CA ASP A 64 18.11 -2.15 13.79
C ASP A 64 16.59 -2.38 13.84
N GLU A 65 16.15 -3.63 13.60
CA GLU A 65 14.75 -4.01 13.74
C GLU A 65 14.27 -4.13 15.18
N LYS A 66 13.04 -3.70 15.41
CA LYS A 66 12.34 -3.83 16.68
C LYS A 66 11.36 -5.00 16.62
N GLY A 67 11.19 -5.69 17.76
CA GLY A 67 10.21 -6.76 17.88
C GLY A 67 8.79 -6.25 17.64
N ILE A 68 7.94 -7.07 17.04
CA ILE A 68 6.59 -6.73 16.54
C ILE A 68 5.47 -6.94 17.58
N ASP A 69 5.84 -7.23 18.83
CA ASP A 69 4.93 -7.47 19.98
C ASP A 69 4.96 -6.30 20.97
N PHE A 70 4.63 -5.11 20.47
CA PHE A 70 4.46 -3.89 21.25
C PHE A 70 2.99 -3.47 21.35
N ALA A 71 2.66 -2.67 22.36
CA ALA A 71 1.33 -2.08 22.47
C ALA A 71 1.06 -1.16 21.28
N ARG A 72 -0.13 -1.28 20.66
CA ARG A 72 -0.59 -0.43 19.55
C ARG A 72 -1.81 0.39 19.99
N ALA A 73 -1.86 1.66 19.59
CA ALA A 73 -3.04 2.51 19.73
C ALA A 73 -3.87 2.41 18.44
N TRP A 74 -5.11 1.97 18.56
CA TRP A 74 -6.06 1.92 17.45
C TRP A 74 -7.17 2.95 17.65
N VAL A 75 -7.71 3.46 16.55
CA VAL A 75 -8.99 4.19 16.54
C VAL A 75 -9.98 3.48 15.65
N GLU A 76 -11.25 3.50 16.04
CA GLU A 76 -12.37 3.02 15.24
C GLU A 76 -13.35 4.18 14.99
N PHE A 77 -13.82 4.32 13.75
CA PHE A 77 -14.83 5.31 13.37
C PHE A 77 -15.65 4.82 12.16
N PRO A 78 -16.94 5.22 12.02
CA PRO A 78 -17.74 4.92 10.83
C PRO A 78 -17.11 5.53 9.57
N ASP A 79 -17.24 4.87 8.42
CA ASP A 79 -16.94 5.51 7.15
C ASP A 79 -17.98 6.62 6.87
N PRO A 80 -17.57 7.88 6.65
CA PRO A 80 -18.51 8.93 6.27
C PRO A 80 -19.27 8.66 4.96
N ALA A 81 -18.71 7.82 4.07
CA ALA A 81 -19.26 7.51 2.75
C ALA A 81 -20.09 6.22 2.70
N ASP A 82 -20.04 5.35 3.72
CA ASP A 82 -20.74 4.06 3.76
C ASP A 82 -21.18 3.70 5.19
N GLU A 83 -22.50 3.64 5.41
CA GLU A 83 -23.10 3.37 6.73
C GLU A 83 -22.94 1.90 7.21
N ASP A 84 -22.65 0.98 6.28
CA ASP A 84 -22.39 -0.44 6.58
C ASP A 84 -20.88 -0.72 6.81
N GLN A 85 -20.02 0.32 6.82
CA GLN A 85 -18.57 0.22 6.99
C GLN A 85 -18.03 0.99 8.22
N VAL A 86 -17.01 0.42 8.87
CA VAL A 86 -16.20 1.09 9.90
C VAL A 86 -14.71 0.96 9.57
N PHE A 87 -13.97 2.05 9.76
CA PHE A 87 -12.51 2.03 9.71
C PHE A 87 -11.93 1.72 11.07
N ARG A 88 -10.90 0.86 11.11
CA ARG A 88 -10.08 0.57 12.28
C ARG A 88 -8.60 0.88 11.97
N CYS A 89 -8.10 2.01 12.41
CA CYS A 89 -6.80 2.55 11.99
C CYS A 89 -5.73 2.44 13.08
N ASP A 90 -4.54 1.95 12.73
CA ASP A 90 -3.37 1.86 13.63
C ASP A 90 -2.71 3.23 13.77
N LEU A 91 -3.05 3.95 14.84
CA LEU A 91 -2.45 5.24 15.13
C LEU A 91 -0.98 5.13 15.56
N THR A 92 -0.51 3.98 16.02
CA THR A 92 0.93 3.78 16.32
C THR A 92 1.74 3.77 15.03
N TRP A 93 1.26 3.08 13.99
CA TRP A 93 1.87 3.09 12.66
C TRP A 93 1.68 4.43 11.93
N LEU A 94 0.44 4.91 11.84
CA LEU A 94 0.09 6.05 10.97
C LEU A 94 0.66 7.37 11.48
N THR A 95 0.95 7.49 12.79
CA THR A 95 1.67 8.65 13.35
C THR A 95 3.18 8.46 13.48
N SER A 96 3.73 7.32 13.02
CA SER A 96 5.17 7.04 13.05
C SER A 96 5.96 7.87 12.04
N ARG A 97 7.30 7.89 12.19
CA ARG A 97 8.26 8.60 11.33
C ARG A 97 8.89 7.70 10.26
N TRP A 98 8.21 6.62 9.88
CA TRP A 98 8.65 5.75 8.78
C TRP A 98 8.70 6.51 7.44
N SER A 99 9.70 6.19 6.62
CA SER A 99 9.70 6.48 5.18
C SER A 99 10.43 5.40 4.38
N CYS A 100 10.11 5.30 3.09
CA CYS A 100 10.80 4.37 2.20
C CYS A 100 12.24 4.84 1.96
N VAL A 101 13.22 4.07 2.46
CA VAL A 101 14.65 4.34 2.30
C VAL A 101 15.28 3.60 1.10
N PHE A 102 14.48 3.22 0.09
CA PHE A 102 15.00 2.61 -1.13
C PHE A 102 16.05 3.52 -1.82
N GLY A 103 17.17 2.94 -2.25
CA GLY A 103 18.32 3.68 -2.77
C GLY A 103 19.05 4.59 -1.75
N SER A 104 18.56 4.71 -0.51
CA SER A 104 19.06 5.65 0.51
C SER A 104 19.40 4.99 1.86
N GLY A 105 19.52 3.66 1.90
CA GLY A 105 19.78 2.90 3.14
C GLY A 105 19.03 1.58 3.26
N CYS A 106 18.07 1.30 2.37
CA CYS A 106 17.36 0.02 2.32
C CYS A 106 18.34 -1.16 2.21
N GLN A 107 18.12 -2.18 3.03
CA GLN A 107 19.03 -3.34 3.16
C GLN A 107 18.54 -4.56 2.35
N GLY A 108 17.31 -4.48 1.81
CA GLY A 108 16.68 -5.50 0.99
C GLY A 108 16.12 -6.67 1.79
N ILE A 109 15.05 -7.28 1.30
CA ILE A 109 14.43 -8.44 1.97
C ILE A 109 15.21 -9.75 1.76
N GLN A 110 16.20 -9.75 0.86
CA GLN A 110 17.10 -10.87 0.62
C GLN A 110 18.56 -10.45 0.88
N ALA A 111 19.29 -11.27 1.62
CA ALA A 111 20.68 -11.03 1.97
C ALA A 111 21.56 -10.75 0.75
N GLY A 112 22.35 -9.68 0.82
CA GLY A 112 23.22 -9.23 -0.28
C GLY A 112 22.51 -8.49 -1.42
N ARG A 113 21.18 -8.41 -1.43
CA ARG A 113 20.38 -7.77 -2.52
C ARG A 113 19.74 -6.44 -2.11
N ALA A 114 20.47 -5.64 -1.34
CA ALA A 114 20.03 -4.32 -0.86
C ALA A 114 19.48 -3.40 -1.97
N ASP A 115 20.13 -3.39 -3.14
CA ASP A 115 19.72 -2.57 -4.29
C ASP A 115 18.35 -2.97 -4.89
N ASP A 116 17.85 -4.17 -4.58
CA ASP A 116 16.55 -4.68 -5.05
C ASP A 116 15.41 -4.43 -4.05
N GLY A 117 15.69 -4.03 -2.82
CA GLY A 117 14.68 -3.68 -1.82
C GLY A 117 13.70 -4.83 -1.54
N CYS A 118 12.39 -4.53 -1.61
CA CYS A 118 11.30 -5.51 -1.53
C CYS A 118 10.93 -6.17 -2.87
N CYS A 119 11.57 -5.78 -3.99
CA CYS A 119 11.19 -6.26 -5.33
C CYS A 119 11.68 -7.69 -5.64
N THR A 120 12.47 -8.33 -4.78
CA THR A 120 13.10 -9.64 -5.05
C THR A 120 12.09 -10.78 -5.28
N LEU A 121 10.90 -10.66 -4.67
CA LEU A 121 9.79 -11.62 -4.78
C LEU A 121 8.86 -11.37 -5.97
N GLY A 122 9.04 -10.30 -6.74
CA GLY A 122 8.03 -9.84 -7.70
C GLY A 122 6.87 -9.16 -7.00
N ALA A 123 5.67 -9.24 -7.58
CA ALA A 123 4.44 -8.67 -7.04
C ALA A 123 3.25 -9.42 -7.62
N HIS A 124 2.47 -10.08 -6.75
CA HIS A 124 1.17 -10.66 -7.10
C HIS A 124 0.17 -9.56 -7.47
N PHE A 125 -0.66 -9.84 -8.48
CA PHE A 125 -1.81 -8.99 -8.77
C PHE A 125 -2.96 -9.36 -7.83
N SER A 126 -3.67 -8.36 -7.31
CA SER A 126 -4.85 -8.55 -6.44
C SER A 126 -6.00 -9.26 -7.16
N ASP A 127 -6.14 -8.99 -8.47
CA ASP A 127 -7.04 -9.71 -9.36
C ASP A 127 -6.64 -9.52 -10.85
N LYS A 128 -7.55 -9.91 -11.75
CA LYS A 128 -7.39 -9.78 -13.21
C LYS A 128 -7.52 -8.34 -13.71
N ASP A 129 -8.14 -7.45 -12.95
CA ASP A 129 -8.32 -6.04 -13.30
C ASP A 129 -7.12 -5.19 -12.85
N ASP A 130 -6.44 -5.54 -11.75
CA ASP A 130 -5.08 -5.05 -11.44
C ASP A 130 -4.09 -5.43 -12.55
N GLU A 131 -4.01 -6.71 -12.94
CA GLU A 131 -3.14 -7.14 -14.06
C GLU A 131 -3.44 -6.35 -15.34
N LYS A 132 -4.73 -6.15 -15.69
CA LYS A 132 -5.14 -5.34 -16.86
C LYS A 132 -4.85 -3.85 -16.68
N ARG A 133 -4.92 -3.29 -15.47
CA ARG A 133 -4.57 -1.89 -15.18
C ARG A 133 -3.07 -1.72 -15.42
N VAL A 134 -2.24 -2.51 -14.75
CA VAL A 134 -0.78 -2.51 -14.91
C VAL A 134 -0.38 -2.71 -16.36
N ALA A 135 -0.99 -3.65 -17.10
CA ALA A 135 -0.71 -3.89 -18.52
C ALA A 135 -0.83 -2.64 -19.40
N LYS A 136 -1.80 -1.74 -19.13
CA LYS A 136 -1.96 -0.47 -19.86
C LYS A 136 -0.81 0.50 -19.60
N HIS A 137 -0.21 0.44 -18.42
CA HIS A 137 0.96 1.25 -18.06
C HIS A 137 2.25 0.64 -18.63
N VAL A 138 2.41 -0.70 -18.55
CA VAL A 138 3.52 -1.45 -19.16
C VAL A 138 3.62 -1.19 -20.66
N ALA A 139 2.48 -1.15 -21.37
CA ALA A 139 2.43 -0.85 -22.81
C ALA A 139 2.92 0.56 -23.21
N ARG A 140 3.21 1.43 -22.24
CA ARG A 140 3.76 2.79 -22.46
C ARG A 140 5.19 2.95 -21.96
N LEU A 141 5.76 1.93 -21.32
CA LEU A 141 7.19 1.94 -20.97
C LEU A 141 8.04 1.92 -22.23
N THR A 142 9.19 2.57 -22.18
CA THR A 142 10.17 2.59 -23.27
C THR A 142 11.51 1.97 -22.85
N PRO A 143 12.39 1.58 -23.79
CA PRO A 143 13.74 1.10 -23.47
C PRO A 143 14.59 2.10 -22.68
N GLU A 144 14.28 3.40 -22.74
CA GLU A 144 14.93 4.44 -21.94
C GLU A 144 14.48 4.44 -20.48
N GLN A 145 13.24 3.99 -20.19
CA GLN A 145 12.66 3.94 -18.85
C GLN A 145 12.82 2.57 -18.17
N TRP A 146 12.99 1.50 -18.95
CA TRP A 146 12.94 0.12 -18.47
C TRP A 146 14.09 -0.72 -19.03
N GLN A 147 15.00 -1.12 -18.14
CA GLN A 147 16.23 -1.84 -18.48
C GLN A 147 15.99 -3.17 -19.21
N PHE A 148 14.92 -3.89 -18.84
CA PHE A 148 14.57 -5.21 -19.37
C PHE A 148 13.34 -5.16 -20.28
N HIS A 149 13.18 -4.04 -21.01
CA HIS A 149 12.05 -3.80 -21.90
C HIS A 149 11.92 -4.88 -22.98
N GLU A 150 13.02 -5.35 -23.56
CA GLU A 150 13.00 -6.41 -24.58
C GLU A 150 12.44 -7.71 -24.00
N GLU A 151 12.99 -8.19 -22.88
CA GLU A 151 12.59 -9.46 -22.27
C GLU A 151 11.19 -9.42 -21.64
N GLY A 152 10.75 -8.24 -21.18
CA GLY A 152 9.42 -8.05 -20.61
C GLY A 152 8.32 -7.88 -21.65
N THR A 153 8.61 -7.26 -22.80
CA THR A 153 7.63 -7.13 -23.89
C THR A 153 7.54 -8.38 -24.76
N ALA A 154 8.63 -9.15 -24.88
CA ALA A 154 8.67 -10.42 -25.62
C ALA A 154 7.60 -11.41 -25.11
N GLY A 155 6.54 -11.62 -25.90
CA GLY A 155 5.49 -12.61 -25.60
C GLY A 155 4.69 -12.35 -24.32
N GLY A 156 4.69 -11.13 -23.77
CA GLY A 156 4.10 -10.86 -22.45
C GLY A 156 4.99 -11.29 -21.27
N GLY A 157 6.29 -11.46 -21.51
CA GLY A 157 7.30 -11.92 -20.57
C GLY A 157 7.56 -11.04 -19.34
N TRP A 158 6.71 -10.05 -19.06
CA TRP A 158 6.69 -9.26 -17.83
C TRP A 158 5.83 -9.88 -16.71
N THR A 159 5.01 -10.88 -17.04
CA THR A 159 4.24 -11.68 -16.07
C THR A 159 4.82 -13.09 -15.96
N GLN A 160 4.54 -13.75 -14.83
CA GLN A 160 4.69 -15.19 -14.66
C GLN A 160 3.49 -15.74 -13.90
N THR A 161 3.38 -17.07 -13.90
CA THR A 161 2.55 -17.82 -12.97
C THR A 161 3.48 -18.58 -12.03
N ASP A 162 3.18 -18.58 -10.73
CA ASP A 162 3.96 -19.31 -9.73
C ASP A 162 3.45 -20.75 -9.49
N GLU A 163 4.01 -21.41 -8.48
CA GLU A 163 3.78 -22.82 -8.17
C GLU A 163 2.34 -23.09 -7.71
N ASP A 164 1.68 -22.11 -7.08
CA ASP A 164 0.28 -22.14 -6.66
C ASP A 164 -0.71 -21.80 -7.78
N GLY A 165 -0.20 -21.40 -8.95
CA GLY A 165 -1.00 -20.99 -10.11
C GLY A 165 -1.41 -19.52 -10.10
N GLU A 166 -0.86 -18.70 -9.21
CA GLU A 166 -1.19 -17.28 -9.10
C GLU A 166 -0.42 -16.40 -10.10
N ARG A 167 -1.01 -15.26 -10.45
CA ARG A 167 -0.45 -14.30 -11.41
C ARG A 167 0.37 -13.25 -10.68
N GLN A 168 1.61 -13.06 -11.13
CA GLN A 168 2.51 -12.03 -10.58
C GLN A 168 3.43 -11.44 -11.66
N THR A 169 4.03 -10.28 -11.37
CA THR A 169 5.13 -9.74 -12.19
C THR A 169 6.30 -10.71 -12.20
N ARG A 170 6.92 -10.93 -13.35
CA ARG A 170 8.02 -11.90 -13.49
C ARG A 170 9.24 -11.53 -12.65
N ARG A 171 9.84 -12.54 -12.00
CA ARG A 171 11.16 -12.46 -11.38
C ARG A 171 12.22 -12.70 -12.48
N TRP A 172 13.06 -11.69 -12.74
CA TRP A 172 14.12 -11.71 -13.74
C TRP A 172 15.45 -11.34 -13.08
N ASN A 173 16.47 -12.18 -13.23
CA ASN A 173 17.79 -12.00 -12.61
C ASN A 173 17.73 -11.67 -11.11
N GLY A 174 16.86 -12.40 -10.37
CA GLY A 174 16.71 -12.33 -8.92
C GLY A 174 15.90 -11.15 -8.36
N SER A 175 15.19 -10.39 -9.21
CA SER A 175 14.25 -9.35 -8.76
C SER A 175 13.12 -9.15 -9.77
N CYS A 176 12.07 -8.41 -9.40
CA CYS A 176 11.00 -8.00 -10.32
C CYS A 176 11.59 -7.45 -11.62
N ILE A 177 11.07 -7.88 -12.76
CA ILE A 177 11.52 -7.45 -14.10
C ILE A 177 11.40 -5.93 -14.32
N PHE A 178 10.53 -5.24 -13.57
CA PHE A 178 10.40 -3.78 -13.61
C PHE A 178 11.43 -3.04 -12.74
N GLN A 179 12.22 -3.71 -11.91
CA GLN A 179 13.30 -3.04 -11.20
C GLN A 179 14.49 -2.85 -12.16
N ASN A 180 14.82 -1.59 -12.41
CA ASN A 180 16.07 -1.18 -13.05
C ASN A 180 17.19 -1.24 -12.00
N ARG A 181 18.29 -1.88 -12.35
CA ARG A 181 19.47 -2.07 -11.49
C ARG A 181 20.29 -0.75 -11.41
N PRO A 182 21.12 -0.57 -10.36
CA PRO A 182 22.05 0.55 -10.28
C PRO A 182 22.92 0.70 -11.54
N GLY A 183 23.08 1.94 -11.99
CA GLY A 183 23.86 2.27 -13.20
C GLY A 183 23.07 2.28 -14.52
N PHE A 184 21.78 1.89 -14.53
CA PHE A 184 20.94 2.06 -15.70
C PHE A 184 20.64 3.55 -15.98
N ALA A 185 20.74 3.96 -17.25
CA ALA A 185 20.65 5.37 -17.66
C ALA A 185 19.28 6.02 -17.38
N GLY A 186 18.19 5.24 -17.42
CA GLY A 186 16.84 5.68 -17.05
C GLY A 186 16.60 5.84 -15.54
N GLY A 187 17.60 5.56 -14.70
CA GLY A 187 17.48 5.56 -13.24
C GLY A 187 17.20 4.17 -12.67
N ALA A 188 17.71 3.94 -11.45
CA ALA A 188 17.49 2.71 -10.71
C ALA A 188 16.14 2.73 -9.96
N GLY A 189 15.58 1.55 -9.68
CA GLY A 189 14.26 1.40 -9.07
C GLY A 189 13.18 0.98 -10.07
N CYS A 190 11.91 1.10 -9.69
CA CYS A 190 10.80 0.56 -10.48
C CYS A 190 10.50 1.41 -11.73
N SER A 191 10.53 0.82 -12.92
CA SER A 191 10.22 1.50 -14.18
C SER A 191 8.77 2.01 -14.27
N LEU A 192 7.81 1.34 -13.61
CA LEU A 192 6.43 1.84 -13.48
C LEU A 192 6.34 3.12 -12.61
N HIS A 193 7.19 3.23 -11.57
CA HIS A 193 7.30 4.44 -10.77
C HIS A 193 7.96 5.57 -11.58
N ILE A 194 9.02 5.27 -12.34
CA ILE A 194 9.66 6.21 -13.26
C ILE A 194 8.64 6.72 -14.31
N LEU A 195 7.80 5.84 -14.85
CA LEU A 195 6.73 6.19 -15.78
C LEU A 195 5.73 7.15 -15.13
N ALA A 196 5.22 6.85 -13.92
CA ALA A 196 4.28 7.71 -13.20
C ALA A 196 4.83 9.13 -13.01
N LEU A 197 6.05 9.25 -12.49
CA LEU A 197 6.71 10.55 -12.30
C LEU A 197 6.94 11.29 -13.63
N SER A 198 7.31 10.58 -14.71
CA SER A 198 7.49 11.18 -16.04
C SER A 198 6.19 11.71 -16.65
N GLU A 199 5.03 11.23 -16.18
CA GLU A 199 3.70 11.67 -16.60
C GLU A 199 3.05 12.66 -15.63
N GLY A 200 3.70 13.00 -14.51
CA GLY A 200 3.11 13.83 -13.46
C GLY A 200 1.95 13.15 -12.72
N ARG A 201 2.06 11.83 -12.50
CA ARG A 201 1.06 10.95 -11.89
C ARG A 201 1.57 10.34 -10.59
N GLU A 202 0.65 9.91 -9.74
CA GLU A 202 1.03 9.21 -8.51
C GLU A 202 1.51 7.78 -8.83
N PRO A 203 2.60 7.29 -8.20
CA PRO A 203 3.11 5.94 -8.46
C PRO A 203 2.12 4.81 -8.23
N LEU A 204 1.13 5.01 -7.34
CA LEU A 204 0.07 4.04 -7.08
C LEU A 204 -0.77 3.74 -8.33
N GLU A 205 -0.98 4.72 -9.21
CA GLU A 205 -1.82 4.57 -10.39
C GLU A 205 -1.25 3.53 -11.37
N THR A 206 0.09 3.43 -11.46
CA THR A 206 0.79 2.61 -12.46
C THR A 206 1.28 1.26 -11.94
N LYS A 207 1.42 1.10 -10.62
CA LYS A 207 2.00 -0.08 -9.97
C LYS A 207 0.94 -1.16 -9.68
N PRO A 208 1.31 -2.44 -9.53
CA PRO A 208 0.44 -3.48 -8.98
C PRO A 208 -0.01 -3.15 -7.56
N ASP A 209 -1.17 -3.66 -7.13
CA ASP A 209 -1.81 -3.27 -5.88
C ASP A 209 -0.94 -3.52 -4.63
N VAL A 210 -0.42 -4.73 -4.49
CA VAL A 210 0.52 -5.11 -3.42
C VAL A 210 1.74 -4.18 -3.38
N CYS A 211 2.18 -3.69 -4.53
CA CYS A 211 3.40 -2.92 -4.68
C CYS A 211 3.25 -1.45 -4.26
N TRP A 212 2.05 -0.85 -4.30
CA TRP A 212 1.82 0.52 -3.85
C TRP A 212 1.20 0.59 -2.45
N GLN A 213 0.45 -0.42 -2.03
CA GLN A 213 -0.07 -0.48 -0.66
C GLN A 213 1.05 -0.62 0.37
N LEU A 214 2.07 -1.46 0.10
CA LEU A 214 3.22 -1.66 0.99
C LEU A 214 3.93 -0.33 1.32
N PRO A 215 4.06 0.06 2.61
CA PRO A 215 3.96 -0.79 3.81
C PRO A 215 2.69 -0.58 4.64
N VAL A 216 1.65 0.03 4.08
CA VAL A 216 0.32 0.01 4.69
C VAL A 216 -0.35 -1.32 4.37
N ARG A 217 -0.90 -1.97 5.40
CA ARG A 217 -1.73 -3.16 5.28
C ARG A 217 -3.20 -2.79 5.43
N ARG A 218 -4.00 -3.14 4.43
CA ARG A 218 -5.46 -3.09 4.47
C ARG A 218 -6.02 -4.50 4.66
N THR A 219 -6.94 -4.70 5.60
CA THR A 219 -7.68 -5.96 5.76
C THR A 219 -9.17 -5.71 5.96
N TYR A 220 -9.97 -6.74 5.69
CA TYR A 220 -11.43 -6.69 5.68
C TYR A 220 -11.97 -7.79 6.60
N ASP A 221 -12.72 -7.41 7.63
CA ASP A 221 -13.35 -8.34 8.56
C ASP A 221 -14.84 -8.04 8.66
N TRP A 222 -15.69 -9.06 8.49
CA TRP A 222 -17.12 -8.93 8.73
C TRP A 222 -17.43 -9.15 10.22
N ILE A 223 -17.98 -8.13 10.88
CA ILE A 223 -18.36 -8.20 12.30
C ILE A 223 -19.88 -8.33 12.40
N GLU A 224 -20.33 -9.46 12.95
CA GLU A 224 -21.71 -9.65 13.41
C GLU A 224 -21.86 -9.04 14.80
N ARG A 225 -22.84 -8.14 14.97
CA ARG A 225 -23.09 -7.41 16.21
C ARG A 225 -24.22 -8.08 17.01
N PRO A 226 -24.32 -7.86 18.34
CA PRO A 226 -25.35 -8.49 19.19
C PRO A 226 -26.81 -8.06 18.91
N ASP A 227 -27.02 -7.12 17.98
CA ASP A 227 -28.33 -6.64 17.51
C ASP A 227 -28.70 -7.21 16.12
N ASP A 228 -28.06 -8.30 15.72
CA ASP A 228 -28.16 -8.98 14.42
C ASP A 228 -27.75 -8.11 13.21
N THR A 229 -27.16 -6.92 13.43
CA THR A 229 -26.55 -6.12 12.35
C THR A 229 -25.16 -6.64 11.98
N LYS A 230 -24.75 -6.40 10.73
CA LYS A 230 -23.48 -6.85 10.20
C LYS A 230 -22.75 -5.66 9.58
N VAL A 231 -21.50 -5.42 10.00
CA VAL A 231 -20.68 -4.29 9.53
C VAL A 231 -19.39 -4.80 8.91
N LEU A 232 -18.91 -4.14 7.85
CA LEU A 232 -17.59 -4.37 7.29
C LEU A 232 -16.57 -3.52 8.06
N GLN A 233 -15.65 -4.16 8.76
CA GLN A 233 -14.50 -3.48 9.36
C GLN A 233 -13.33 -3.49 8.37
N VAL A 234 -12.91 -2.31 7.92
CA VAL A 234 -11.68 -2.11 7.16
C VAL A 234 -10.57 -1.70 8.13
N SER A 235 -9.61 -2.59 8.39
CA SER A 235 -8.44 -2.23 9.17
C SER A 235 -7.34 -1.64 8.28
N ILE A 236 -6.75 -0.52 8.70
CA ILE A 236 -5.60 0.13 8.06
C ILE A 236 -4.46 0.18 9.06
N GLY A 237 -3.33 -0.45 8.78
CA GLY A 237 -2.20 -0.48 9.72
C GLY A 237 -0.86 -0.82 9.10
N GLU A 238 0.10 -1.20 9.94
CA GLU A 238 1.44 -1.60 9.51
C GLU A 238 1.40 -2.94 8.78
N TYR A 239 2.08 -3.02 7.64
CA TYR A 239 2.47 -4.30 7.03
C TYR A 239 3.72 -4.82 7.72
N ASP A 240 3.57 -5.34 8.94
CA ASP A 240 4.66 -5.97 9.69
C ASP A 240 5.06 -7.33 9.06
N ARG A 241 6.08 -7.99 9.63
CA ARG A 241 6.56 -9.29 9.14
C ARG A 241 5.45 -10.36 9.04
N ARG A 242 4.39 -10.31 9.84
CA ARG A 242 3.26 -11.29 9.77
C ARG A 242 2.39 -11.10 8.54
N GLY A 243 2.41 -9.91 7.92
CA GLY A 243 1.72 -9.65 6.65
C GLY A 243 2.21 -10.57 5.53
N TRP A 244 3.47 -11.00 5.60
CA TRP A 244 4.14 -11.92 4.67
C TRP A 244 3.89 -13.42 4.96
N GLY A 245 2.96 -13.75 5.86
CA GLY A 245 2.73 -15.14 6.29
C GLY A 245 3.96 -15.76 6.96
N SER A 246 4.15 -17.07 6.78
CA SER A 246 5.29 -17.82 7.31
C SER A 246 6.64 -17.29 6.80
N GLY A 247 6.72 -16.92 5.52
CA GLY A 247 7.93 -16.39 4.89
C GLY A 247 8.40 -15.03 5.42
N GLY A 248 7.57 -14.32 6.20
CA GLY A 248 7.94 -13.10 6.89
C GLY A 248 9.06 -13.25 7.93
N HIS A 249 9.25 -14.48 8.44
CA HIS A 249 10.33 -14.80 9.36
C HIS A 249 11.70 -14.88 8.66
N ASP A 250 11.73 -15.22 7.37
CA ASP A 250 12.96 -15.43 6.60
C ASP A 250 13.45 -14.17 5.85
N LEU A 251 12.70 -13.06 5.89
CA LEU A 251 13.15 -11.80 5.31
C LEU A 251 14.43 -11.32 6.01
N HIS A 252 15.46 -11.00 5.23
CA HIS A 252 16.76 -10.55 5.72
C HIS A 252 16.67 -9.29 6.58
N TRP A 253 15.84 -8.34 6.14
CA TRP A 253 15.58 -7.07 6.80
C TRP A 253 14.20 -6.56 6.38
N TRP A 254 13.43 -6.00 7.30
CA TRP A 254 12.12 -5.42 7.01
C TRP A 254 11.99 -3.96 7.48
N CYS A 255 11.52 -3.09 6.59
CA CYS A 255 11.66 -1.65 6.77
C CYS A 255 10.68 -1.03 7.78
N THR A 256 9.56 -1.66 8.10
CA THR A 256 8.55 -1.09 9.02
C THR A 256 8.96 -1.27 10.48
N SER A 257 9.74 -2.31 10.78
CA SER A 257 10.32 -2.59 12.09
C SER A 257 11.69 -1.92 12.31
N ALA A 258 12.36 -1.43 11.26
CA ALA A 258 13.74 -0.98 11.28
C ALA A 258 13.92 0.51 11.66
N THR A 259 14.69 0.79 12.71
CA THR A 259 15.00 2.18 13.13
C THR A 259 15.64 3.03 12.03
N SER A 260 16.43 2.40 11.14
CA SER A 260 17.08 3.07 10.02
C SER A 260 16.10 3.63 8.96
N ALA A 261 14.85 3.18 8.95
CA ALA A 261 13.77 3.73 8.11
C ALA A 261 12.88 4.76 8.84
N HIS A 262 13.07 4.94 10.16
CA HIS A 262 12.24 5.80 11.00
C HIS A 262 12.97 7.11 11.34
N GLY A 263 12.91 8.06 10.41
CA GLY A 263 13.57 9.36 10.54
C GLY A 263 12.92 10.47 9.72
N ALA A 264 11.72 10.25 9.18
CA ALA A 264 10.99 11.22 8.37
C ALA A 264 10.58 12.45 9.20
N GLY A 265 10.65 13.65 8.59
CA GLY A 265 10.16 14.87 9.23
C GLY A 265 8.64 14.89 9.39
N GLU A 266 7.92 14.24 8.48
CA GLU A 266 6.46 14.13 8.45
C GLU A 266 6.01 12.68 8.72
N PRO A 267 4.83 12.49 9.36
CA PRO A 267 4.34 11.17 9.73
C PRO A 267 3.69 10.43 8.55
N VAL A 268 3.58 9.10 8.64
CA VAL A 268 3.03 8.23 7.58
C VAL A 268 1.68 8.72 7.05
N PHE A 269 0.75 9.14 7.91
CA PHE A 269 -0.57 9.60 7.45
C PHE A 269 -0.53 10.81 6.53
N ARG A 270 0.55 11.62 6.54
CA ARG A 270 0.75 12.74 5.61
C ARG A 270 1.57 12.34 4.40
N THR A 271 2.61 11.52 4.57
CA THR A 271 3.53 11.14 3.48
C THR A 271 2.95 10.06 2.56
N TYR A 272 1.99 9.27 3.04
CA TYR A 272 1.23 8.24 2.31
C TYR A 272 -0.20 8.70 1.97
N GLY A 273 -0.42 10.02 1.89
CA GLY A 273 -1.74 10.61 1.69
C GLY A 273 -2.47 10.15 0.42
N PRO A 274 -1.82 10.08 -0.76
CA PRO A 274 -2.44 9.55 -1.97
C PRO A 274 -2.89 8.09 -1.82
N GLU A 275 -2.02 7.23 -1.30
CA GLU A 275 -2.32 5.80 -1.08
C GLU A 275 -3.43 5.58 -0.06
N LEU A 276 -3.45 6.37 1.03
CA LEU A 276 -4.53 6.33 2.03
C LEU A 276 -5.85 6.87 1.46
N THR A 277 -5.80 7.88 0.59
CA THR A 277 -6.99 8.38 -0.13
C THR A 277 -7.56 7.33 -1.08
N GLU A 278 -6.72 6.61 -1.82
CA GLU A 278 -7.16 5.49 -2.67
C GLU A 278 -7.71 4.32 -1.84
N MET A 279 -7.11 4.03 -0.68
CA MET A 279 -7.54 2.92 0.17
C MET A 279 -8.84 3.16 0.95
N MET A 280 -9.15 4.42 1.30
CA MET A 280 -10.22 4.80 2.23
C MET A 280 -11.27 5.76 1.64
N GLY A 281 -11.04 6.26 0.42
CA GLY A 281 -11.78 7.41 -0.11
C GLY A 281 -11.39 8.73 0.57
N ALA A 282 -11.76 9.84 -0.08
CA ALA A 282 -11.39 11.19 0.38
C ALA A 282 -11.99 11.55 1.75
N GLU A 283 -13.20 11.09 2.05
CA GLU A 283 -13.90 11.42 3.31
C GLU A 283 -13.35 10.60 4.50
N GLY A 284 -13.13 9.29 4.30
CA GLY A 284 -12.47 8.42 5.28
C GLY A 284 -11.04 8.88 5.60
N TYR A 285 -10.27 9.25 4.58
CA TYR A 285 -8.92 9.81 4.78
C TYR A 285 -8.96 11.17 5.51
N ALA A 286 -9.94 12.04 5.23
CA ALA A 286 -10.05 13.32 5.92
C ALA A 286 -10.33 13.19 7.43
N GLU A 287 -11.19 12.25 7.85
CA GLU A 287 -11.40 11.99 9.29
C GLU A 287 -10.17 11.31 9.92
N LEU A 288 -9.49 10.39 9.21
CA LEU A 288 -8.23 9.82 9.68
C LEU A 288 -7.17 10.90 9.93
N VAL A 289 -6.99 11.84 8.99
CA VAL A 289 -6.12 13.01 9.16
C VAL A 289 -6.52 13.76 10.42
N ALA A 290 -7.80 14.10 10.58
CA ALA A 290 -8.28 14.85 11.74
C ALA A 290 -8.01 14.13 13.08
N LEU A 291 -8.11 12.79 13.12
CA LEU A 291 -7.78 11.95 14.28
C LEU A 291 -6.27 11.92 14.57
N CYS A 292 -5.45 11.74 13.54
CA CYS A 292 -3.99 11.74 13.67
C CYS A 292 -3.44 13.11 14.10
N GLU A 293 -3.99 14.21 13.58
CA GLU A 293 -3.67 15.57 14.01
C GLU A 293 -4.04 15.79 15.49
N ARG A 294 -5.24 15.36 15.92
CA ARG A 294 -5.66 15.40 17.34
C ARG A 294 -4.71 14.61 18.24
N ARG A 295 -4.23 13.44 17.80
CA ARG A 295 -3.24 12.63 18.53
C ARG A 295 -1.88 13.33 18.64
N LEU A 296 -1.37 13.92 17.55
CA LEU A 296 -0.07 14.60 17.55
C LEU A 296 -0.09 15.96 18.27
N ALA A 297 -1.25 16.63 18.34
CA ALA A 297 -1.44 17.86 19.11
C ALA A 297 -1.61 17.64 20.63
N SER A 298 -1.64 16.39 21.09
CA SER A 298 -1.71 16.06 22.53
C SER A 298 -0.45 16.51 23.27
N GLU A 299 -0.61 17.32 24.32
CA GLU A 299 0.49 17.69 25.23
C GLU A 299 0.92 16.53 26.16
N LEU A 300 0.11 15.47 26.26
CA LEU A 300 0.47 14.25 26.98
C LEU A 300 1.39 13.36 26.14
N PRO A 301 2.33 12.60 26.76
CA PRO A 301 3.13 11.60 26.06
C PRO A 301 2.26 10.64 25.24
N LEU A 302 2.68 10.35 24.01
CA LEU A 302 1.95 9.43 23.13
C LEU A 302 1.83 8.05 23.79
N VAL A 303 0.58 7.60 23.98
CA VAL A 303 0.30 6.20 24.32
C VAL A 303 0.64 5.35 23.09
N ALA A 304 1.45 4.31 23.30
CA ALA A 304 1.94 3.43 22.24
C ALA A 304 2.59 4.20 21.07
N PRO A 305 3.77 4.81 21.25
CA PRO A 305 4.58 5.31 20.14
C PRO A 305 5.20 4.13 19.39
N HIS A 306 5.56 4.32 18.12
CA HIS A 306 6.20 3.26 17.35
C HIS A 306 7.61 2.97 17.90
N PRO A 307 8.01 1.72 18.21
CA PRO A 307 9.28 1.45 18.88
C PRO A 307 10.51 1.71 18.00
N ALA A 308 10.32 1.76 16.67
CA ALA A 308 11.37 2.13 15.74
C ALA A 308 11.54 3.66 15.59
N ASP A 309 10.57 4.47 16.03
CA ASP A 309 10.71 5.93 15.99
C ASP A 309 11.82 6.43 16.91
N PRO A 310 12.49 7.56 16.57
CA PRO A 310 13.42 8.22 17.47
C PRO A 310 12.71 8.57 18.78
N SER A 311 13.28 8.14 19.91
CA SER A 311 12.71 8.46 21.22
C SER A 311 12.59 9.99 21.37
N PRO A 312 11.42 10.53 21.76
CA PRO A 312 11.28 11.96 22.00
C PRO A 312 12.30 12.40 23.05
N ALA A 313 13.07 13.44 22.74
CA ALA A 313 14.23 13.86 23.52
C ALA A 313 13.81 14.22 24.97
N GLY A 314 14.08 13.31 25.91
CA GLY A 314 13.71 13.44 27.33
C GLY A 314 12.89 12.27 27.90
N GLY A 315 12.43 11.33 27.08
CA GLY A 315 11.80 10.10 27.58
C GLY A 315 12.79 9.19 28.35
N PRO A 316 12.39 8.50 29.43
CA PRO A 316 13.22 7.50 30.06
C PRO A 316 13.49 6.35 29.07
N ARG A 317 14.75 5.92 28.98
CA ARG A 317 15.08 4.66 28.28
C ARG A 317 14.49 3.51 29.09
N VAL A 318 13.70 2.67 28.43
CA VAL A 318 13.20 1.39 28.95
C VAL A 318 14.20 0.30 28.57
#